data_AF-A0A2I0V7B9-F1
#
_entry.id   AF-A0A2I0V7B9-F1
#
_cell.length_a   1.000
_cell.length_b   1.000
_cell.length_c   1.000
_cell.angle_alpha   90.00
_cell.angle_beta   90.00
_cell.angle_gamma   90.00
#
_symmetry.space_group_name_H-M   'P 1'
#
loop_
_entity.id
_entity.type
_entity.pdbx_description
1 polymer ?
#
loop_
_entity_poly.entity_id
_entity_poly.type
_entity_poly.pdbx_seq_one_letter_code
_entity_poly.pdbx_strand_id
1 'polypeptide(L)'
;MAVIGKLKTADNLNSRGIAVPLTCSLCLSFPKNHSHLFFGCEFSFTILTRLLPELNCFLLRPTLLQIFYFFDHSTTYNRQEIDFCCLIVSYTIYHLWRERNSRRFSNENMNSVKIINNISTAIRLKVSKWKNKERLLGRFFGL
;
A
#
# COMPACT_ATOMS: atom_id res chain seq x y z
N MET A 1 -7.36 -7.95 7.16
CA MET A 1 -8.60 -7.37 6.61
C MET A 1 -8.51 -7.04 5.12
N ALA A 2 -7.43 -6.38 4.66
CA ALA A 2 -7.23 -6.09 3.23
C ALA A 2 -7.09 -7.35 2.35
N VAL A 3 -6.32 -8.34 2.80
CA VAL A 3 -6.11 -9.59 2.05
C VAL A 3 -7.38 -10.46 1.94
N ILE A 4 -8.26 -10.41 2.94
CA ILE A 4 -9.49 -11.23 3.03
C ILE A 4 -10.71 -10.52 2.40
N GLY A 5 -10.52 -9.39 1.69
CA GLY A 5 -11.64 -8.65 1.08
C GLY A 5 -12.64 -8.03 2.07
N LYS A 6 -12.37 -8.07 3.38
CA LYS A 6 -13.28 -7.58 4.44
C LYS A 6 -13.17 -6.07 4.70
N LEU A 7 -12.58 -5.30 3.78
CA LEU A 7 -12.59 -3.84 3.90
C LEU A 7 -13.96 -3.29 3.51
N LYS A 8 -14.43 -2.29 4.24
CA LYS A 8 -15.65 -1.54 3.90
C LYS A 8 -15.37 -0.68 2.64
N THR A 9 -15.43 -1.30 1.47
CA THR A 9 -15.40 -0.65 0.14
C THR A 9 -16.80 -0.15 -0.25
N ALA A 10 -16.88 0.67 -1.30
CA ALA A 10 -18.18 1.18 -1.75
C ALA A 10 -19.07 0.03 -2.20
N ASP A 11 -18.51 -1.03 -2.78
CA ASP A 11 -19.22 -2.26 -3.14
C ASP A 11 -19.93 -2.91 -1.95
N ASN A 12 -19.25 -2.96 -0.80
CA ASN A 12 -19.78 -3.53 0.45
C ASN A 12 -20.85 -2.64 1.12
N LEU A 13 -20.88 -1.35 0.79
CA LEU A 13 -21.90 -0.41 1.25
C LEU A 13 -23.10 -0.40 0.29
N ASN A 14 -22.83 -0.48 -1.01
CA ASN A 14 -23.86 -0.53 -2.05
C ASN A 14 -24.63 -1.86 -2.02
N SER A 15 -23.96 -2.99 -1.73
CA SER A 15 -24.62 -4.28 -1.48
C SER A 15 -25.52 -4.28 -0.24
N ARG A 16 -25.38 -3.27 0.63
CA ARG A 16 -26.22 -3.04 1.81
C ARG A 16 -27.23 -1.90 1.61
N GLY A 17 -27.43 -1.44 0.37
CA GLY A 17 -28.40 -0.40 0.02
C GLY A 17 -27.97 1.03 0.35
N ILE A 18 -26.70 1.26 0.73
CA ILE A 18 -26.16 2.59 1.01
C ILE A 18 -25.54 3.12 -0.28
N ALA A 19 -26.20 4.11 -0.91
CA ALA A 19 -25.71 4.76 -2.11
C ALA A 19 -24.39 5.50 -1.83
N VAL A 20 -23.31 5.02 -2.43
CA VAL A 20 -21.96 5.61 -2.31
C VAL A 20 -21.43 5.86 -3.72
N PRO A 21 -20.75 6.99 -3.98
CA PRO A 21 -20.11 7.24 -5.26
C PRO A 21 -19.21 6.04 -5.62
N LEU A 22 -19.48 5.49 -6.80
CA LEU A 22 -18.74 4.36 -7.34
C LEU A 22 -17.33 4.76 -7.76
N THR A 23 -16.98 6.05 -7.81
CA THR A 23 -15.66 6.50 -8.23
C THR A 23 -14.62 6.35 -7.12
N CYS A 24 -13.40 5.92 -7.48
CA CYS A 24 -12.30 5.80 -6.55
C CYS A 24 -11.87 7.17 -6.03
N SER A 25 -11.94 7.40 -4.72
CA SER A 25 -11.55 8.68 -4.08
C SER A 25 -10.05 9.01 -4.19
N LEU A 26 -9.23 8.07 -4.66
CA LEU A 26 -7.77 8.28 -4.84
C LEU A 26 -7.42 8.74 -6.25
N CYS A 27 -7.91 8.06 -7.30
CA CYS A 27 -7.62 8.38 -8.70
C CYS A 27 -8.76 9.06 -9.46
N LEU A 28 -9.95 9.16 -8.87
CA LEU A 28 -11.18 9.76 -9.41
C LEU A 28 -11.68 9.20 -10.75
N SER A 29 -11.01 8.20 -11.32
CA SER A 29 -11.18 7.81 -12.73
C SER A 29 -11.90 6.49 -12.94
N PHE A 30 -11.86 5.57 -11.97
CA PHE A 30 -12.38 4.21 -12.14
C PHE A 30 -13.37 3.81 -11.04
N PRO A 31 -14.27 2.84 -11.32
CA PRO A 31 -15.12 2.24 -10.32
C PRO A 31 -14.30 1.66 -9.17
N LYS A 32 -14.71 1.96 -7.95
CA LYS A 32 -14.09 1.57 -6.70
C LYS A 32 -14.43 0.12 -6.42
N ASN A 33 -13.59 -0.78 -6.89
CA ASN A 33 -13.57 -2.17 -6.44
C ASN A 33 -12.42 -2.36 -5.43
N HIS A 34 -12.51 -3.34 -4.53
CA HIS A 34 -11.44 -3.69 -3.58
C HIS A 34 -10.13 -3.97 -4.31
N SER A 35 -10.20 -4.65 -5.45
CA SER A 35 -9.05 -4.88 -6.32
C SER A 35 -8.52 -3.59 -6.92
N HIS A 36 -9.37 -2.63 -7.28
CA HIS A 36 -8.91 -1.36 -7.83
C HIS A 36 -8.17 -0.52 -6.77
N LEU A 37 -8.63 -0.50 -5.52
CA LEU A 37 -8.03 0.32 -4.46
C LEU A 37 -6.54 -0.01 -4.21
N PHE A 38 -6.17 -1.29 -4.33
CA PHE A 38 -4.80 -1.76 -4.05
C PHE A 38 -4.02 -2.20 -5.31
N PHE A 39 -4.69 -2.61 -6.39
CA PHE A 39 -4.05 -3.18 -7.60
C PHE A 39 -4.26 -2.35 -8.85
N GLY A 40 -5.40 -1.69 -8.99
CA GLY A 40 -5.76 -0.94 -10.20
C GLY A 40 -5.55 0.57 -10.12
N CYS A 41 -5.39 1.14 -8.92
CA CYS A 41 -5.28 2.58 -8.73
C CYS A 41 -3.84 3.04 -9.01
N GLU A 42 -3.67 3.90 -10.00
CA GLU A 42 -2.37 4.48 -10.35
C GLU A 42 -1.72 5.16 -9.13
N PHE A 43 -2.48 5.98 -8.39
CA PHE A 43 -2.02 6.64 -7.18
C PHE A 43 -1.44 5.66 -6.15
N SER A 44 -2.15 4.56 -5.88
CA SER A 44 -1.70 3.53 -4.95
C SER A 44 -0.44 2.82 -5.45
N PHE A 45 -0.39 2.51 -6.75
CA PHE A 45 0.74 1.82 -7.36
C PHE A 45 2.01 2.70 -7.39
N THR A 46 1.88 3.99 -7.69
CA THR A 46 2.99 4.95 -7.63
C THR A 46 3.58 5.04 -6.24
N ILE A 47 2.75 5.10 -5.19
CA ILE A 47 3.24 5.13 -3.80
C ILE A 47 3.96 3.83 -3.47
N LEU A 48 3.38 2.69 -3.83
CA LEU A 48 3.94 1.38 -3.55
C LEU A 48 5.29 1.16 -4.26
N THR A 49 5.37 1.43 -5.57
CA THR A 49 6.60 1.28 -6.36
C THR A 49 7.67 2.29 -5.98
N ARG A 50 7.30 3.45 -5.41
CA ARG A 50 8.28 4.39 -4.87
C ARG A 50 8.89 3.93 -3.55
N LEU A 51 8.14 3.18 -2.75
CA LEU A 51 8.62 2.59 -1.50
C LEU A 51 9.30 1.23 -1.69
N LEU A 52 8.92 0.48 -2.73
CA LEU A 52 9.47 -0.82 -3.12
C LEU A 52 9.70 -0.86 -4.64
N PRO A 53 10.84 -0.34 -5.12
CA PRO A 53 11.15 -0.28 -6.54
C PRO A 53 11.21 -1.66 -7.20
N GLU A 54 11.48 -2.72 -6.44
CA GLU A 54 11.59 -4.08 -6.99
C GLU A 54 10.28 -4.59 -7.57
N LEU A 55 9.15 -4.00 -7.17
CA LEU A 55 7.83 -4.31 -7.73
C LEU A 55 7.62 -3.78 -9.16
N ASN A 56 8.56 -3.03 -9.72
CA ASN A 56 8.54 -2.66 -11.13
C ASN A 56 8.98 -3.79 -12.07
N CYS A 57 9.45 -4.93 -11.55
CA CYS A 57 9.80 -6.09 -12.38
C CYS A 57 8.57 -6.81 -12.99
N PHE A 58 7.38 -6.55 -12.46
CA PHE A 58 6.16 -7.18 -12.95
C PHE A 58 5.66 -6.53 -14.24
N LEU A 59 5.37 -7.36 -15.24
CA LEU A 59 4.77 -6.92 -16.51
C LEU A 59 3.35 -6.35 -16.34
N LEU A 60 2.61 -6.86 -15.36
CA LEU A 60 1.26 -6.44 -15.00
C LEU A 60 1.22 -6.03 -13.53
N ARG A 61 0.24 -5.20 -13.14
CA ARG A 61 0.10 -4.79 -11.75
C ARG A 61 -0.18 -6.00 -10.84
N PRO A 62 0.74 -6.36 -9.92
CA PRO A 62 0.60 -7.57 -9.13
C PRO A 62 -0.45 -7.41 -8.05
N THR A 63 -1.09 -8.52 -7.68
CA THR A 63 -1.96 -8.58 -6.50
C THR A 63 -1.13 -8.64 -5.21
N LEU A 64 -1.73 -8.36 -4.05
CA LEU A 64 -1.04 -8.42 -2.75
C LEU A 64 -0.49 -9.83 -2.51
N LEU A 65 -1.26 -10.84 -2.90
CA LEU A 65 -0.84 -12.23 -2.79
C LEU A 65 0.37 -12.52 -3.68
N GLN A 66 0.38 -12.01 -4.91
CA GLN A 66 1.53 -12.13 -5.81
C GLN A 66 2.77 -11.39 -5.28
N ILE A 67 2.59 -10.23 -4.65
CA ILE A 67 3.68 -9.50 -3.99
C ILE A 67 4.27 -10.32 -2.84
N PHE A 68 3.44 -10.87 -1.95
CA PHE A 68 3.92 -11.72 -0.86
C PHE A 68 4.57 -12.99 -1.37
N TYR A 69 3.98 -13.64 -2.38
CA TYR A 69 4.55 -14.82 -3.02
C TYR A 69 5.91 -14.53 -3.65
N PHE A 70 6.06 -13.38 -4.32
CA PHE A 70 7.32 -12.93 -4.89
C PHE A 70 8.42 -12.78 -3.85
N PHE A 71 8.13 -12.14 -2.71
CA PHE A 71 9.12 -12.03 -1.63
C PHE A 71 9.44 -13.38 -0.99
N ASP A 72 8.45 -14.26 -0.80
CA ASP A 72 8.66 -15.58 -0.21
C ASP A 72 9.53 -16.50 -1.09
N HIS A 73 9.41 -16.41 -2.41
CA HIS A 73 10.13 -17.25 -3.37
C HIS A 73 11.43 -16.62 -3.90
N SER A 74 11.75 -15.41 -3.43
CA SER A 74 12.94 -14.69 -3.87
C SER A 74 14.20 -15.21 -3.18
N THR A 75 15.17 -15.66 -3.96
CA THR A 75 16.48 -16.12 -3.45
C THR A 75 17.40 -14.96 -3.06
N THR A 76 17.02 -13.73 -3.40
CA THR A 76 17.81 -12.51 -3.19
C THR A 76 17.63 -11.89 -1.81
N TYR A 77 16.60 -12.28 -1.06
CA TYR A 77 16.26 -11.66 0.22
C TYR A 77 16.41 -12.64 1.37
N ASN A 78 17.02 -12.15 2.45
CA ASN A 78 17.05 -12.86 3.71
C ASN A 78 15.71 -12.70 4.43
N ARG A 79 15.40 -13.61 5.37
CA ARG A 79 14.14 -13.59 6.13
C ARG A 79 13.79 -12.22 6.74
N GLN A 80 14.77 -11.51 7.27
CA GLN A 80 14.57 -10.17 7.85
C GLN A 80 14.23 -9.10 6.81
N GLU A 81 14.73 -9.25 5.58
CA GLU A 81 14.45 -8.36 4.48
C GLU A 81 13.05 -8.61 3.93
N ILE A 82 12.65 -9.89 3.85
CA ILE A 82 11.27 -10.30 3.55
C ILE A 82 10.31 -9.70 4.59
N ASP A 83 10.62 -9.84 5.88
CA ASP A 83 9.81 -9.25 6.96
C ASP A 83 9.72 -7.71 6.83
N PHE A 84 10.80 -7.05 6.43
CA PHE A 84 10.84 -5.61 6.20
C PHE A 84 9.99 -5.20 4.99
N CYS A 85 10.07 -5.92 3.86
CA CYS A 85 9.22 -5.71 2.70
C CYS A 85 7.74 -5.89 3.05
N CYS A 86 7.40 -6.95 3.77
CA CYS A 86 6.05 -7.21 4.27
C CYS A 86 5.54 -6.06 5.16
N LEU A 87 6.42 -5.49 5.98
CA LEU A 87 6.11 -4.33 6.81
C LEU A 87 5.83 -3.09 5.96
N ILE A 88 6.66 -2.79 4.96
CA ILE A 88 6.44 -1.68 4.01
C ILE A 88 5.09 -1.82 3.31
N VAL A 89 4.80 -3.00 2.75
CA VAL A 89 3.52 -3.28 2.08
C VAL A 89 2.35 -3.06 3.05
N SER A 90 2.44 -3.57 4.27
CA SER A 90 1.40 -3.44 5.29
C SER A 90 1.13 -1.98 5.69
N TYR A 91 2.19 -1.19 5.91
CA TYR A 91 2.07 0.24 6.22
C TYR A 91 1.49 1.02 5.03
N THR A 92 1.92 0.69 3.80
CA THR A 92 1.40 1.32 2.58
C THR A 92 -0.10 1.09 2.44
N ILE A 93 -0.56 -0.16 2.59
CA ILE A 93 -1.99 -0.52 2.58
C ILE A 93 -2.76 0.29 3.63
N TYR A 94 -2.24 0.37 4.86
CA TYR A 94 -2.90 1.09 5.95
C TYR A 94 -3.02 2.58 5.66
N HIS A 95 -1.94 3.23 5.21
CA HIS A 95 -1.94 4.65 4.89
C HIS A 95 -2.81 4.99 3.69
N LEU A 96 -2.82 4.16 2.65
CA LEU A 96 -3.73 4.31 1.50
C LEU A 96 -5.20 4.18 1.93
N TRP A 97 -5.50 3.21 2.79
CA TRP A 97 -6.86 3.05 3.33
C TRP A 97 -7.28 4.25 4.18
N ARG A 98 -6.36 4.77 5.02
CA ARG A 98 -6.59 5.96 5.83
C ARG A 98 -6.82 7.21 4.98
N GLU A 99 -5.97 7.43 3.97
CA GLU A 99 -6.11 8.54 3.03
C GLU A 99 -7.45 8.50 2.30
N ARG A 100 -7.84 7.32 1.80
CA ARG A 100 -9.15 7.12 1.16
C ARG A 100 -10.29 7.51 2.09
N ASN A 101 -10.22 7.16 3.37
CA ASN A 101 -11.23 7.53 4.35
C ASN A 101 -11.23 9.05 4.61
N SER A 102 -10.05 9.67 4.74
CA SER A 102 -9.96 11.12 4.95
C SER A 102 -10.58 11.91 3.80
N ARG A 103 -10.25 11.56 2.55
CA ARG A 103 -10.85 12.17 1.36
C ARG A 103 -12.37 12.00 1.30
N ARG A 104 -12.89 10.89 1.84
CA ARG A 104 -14.31 10.55 1.81
C ARG A 104 -15.13 11.27 2.88
N PHE A 105 -14.59 11.40 4.09
CA PHE A 105 -15.34 11.85 5.27
C PHE A 105 -14.89 13.21 5.81
N SER A 106 -13.66 13.63 5.53
CA SER A 106 -13.07 14.88 6.03
C SER A 106 -12.78 15.88 4.93
N ASN A 107 -12.97 15.53 3.65
CA ASN A 107 -12.63 16.34 2.47
C ASN A 107 -11.16 16.83 2.45
N GLU A 108 -10.27 16.16 3.17
CA GLU A 108 -8.85 16.43 3.17
C GLU A 108 -8.16 15.56 2.12
N ASN A 109 -7.28 16.16 1.31
CA ASN A 109 -6.49 15.47 0.31
C ASN A 109 -4.99 15.69 0.57
N MET A 110 -4.26 14.60 0.81
CA MET A 110 -2.80 14.65 0.85
C MET A 110 -2.21 14.24 -0.50
N ASN A 111 -1.17 14.97 -0.90
CA ASN A 111 -0.36 14.60 -2.07
C ASN A 111 0.39 13.29 -1.81
N SER A 112 0.66 12.52 -2.87
CA SER A 112 1.39 11.24 -2.83
C SER A 112 2.73 11.35 -2.11
N VAL A 113 3.48 12.43 -2.35
CA VAL A 113 4.78 12.71 -1.70
C VAL A 113 4.64 12.79 -0.18
N LYS A 114 3.61 13.47 0.33
CA LYS A 114 3.36 13.60 1.78
C LYS A 114 2.99 12.25 2.40
N ILE A 115 2.23 11.43 1.68
CA ILE A 115 1.88 10.08 2.12
C ILE A 115 3.12 9.18 2.17
N ILE A 116 3.98 9.22 1.14
CA ILE A 116 5.25 8.49 1.09
C ILE A 116 6.14 8.89 2.27
N ASN A 117 6.27 10.18 2.54
CA ASN A 117 7.07 10.67 3.68
C ASN A 117 6.48 10.18 5.01
N ASN A 118 5.16 10.26 5.19
CA ASN A 118 4.50 9.78 6.40
C ASN A 118 4.70 8.26 6.61
N ILE A 119 4.60 7.46 5.54
CA ILE A 119 4.86 6.02 5.59
C ILE A 119 6.33 5.76 5.98
N SER A 120 7.24 6.46 5.32
CA SER A 120 8.68 6.38 5.55
C SER A 120 9.08 6.70 7.00
N THR A 121 8.57 7.80 7.55
CA THR A 121 8.79 8.17 8.95
C THR A 121 8.22 7.11 9.89
N ALA A 122 7.03 6.59 9.62
CA ALA A 122 6.41 5.56 10.45
C ALA A 122 7.21 4.24 10.44
N ILE A 123 7.75 3.84 9.29
CA ILE A 123 8.62 2.67 9.15
C ILE A 123 9.93 2.87 9.92
N ARG A 124 10.58 4.03 9.75
CA ARG A 124 11.83 4.38 10.48
C ARG A 124 11.63 4.31 11.99
N LEU A 125 10.53 4.88 12.49
CA LEU A 125 10.18 4.83 13.91
C LEU A 125 9.94 3.38 14.37
N LYS A 126 9.25 2.57 13.57
CA LYS A 126 8.96 1.16 13.90
C LYS A 126 10.22 0.29 13.93
N VAL A 127 11.14 0.52 13.00
CA VAL A 127 12.36 -0.28 12.80
C VAL A 127 13.53 0.26 13.66
N SER A 128 13.36 1.41 14.33
CA SER A 128 14.37 1.99 15.24
C SER A 128 14.91 1.02 16.29
N LYS A 129 14.09 0.05 16.73
CA LYS A 129 14.44 -0.97 17.73
C LYS A 129 15.07 -2.24 17.14
N TRP A 130 15.16 -2.34 15.81
CA TRP A 130 15.71 -3.53 15.15
C TRP A 130 17.22 -3.45 15.12
N LYS A 131 17.89 -4.56 15.48
CA LYS A 131 19.37 -4.64 15.49
C LYS A 131 19.99 -4.34 14.13
N ASN A 132 19.29 -4.67 13.03
CA ASN A 132 19.80 -4.56 11.66
C ASN A 132 19.22 -3.37 10.89
N LYS A 133 18.76 -2.31 11.59
CA LYS A 133 18.07 -1.16 10.98
C LYS A 133 18.89 -0.48 9.89
N GLU A 134 20.19 -0.28 10.08
CA GLU A 134 21.02 0.51 9.15
C GLU A 134 21.23 -0.22 7.83
N ARG A 135 21.44 -1.54 7.88
CA ARG A 135 21.53 -2.39 6.69
C ARG A 135 20.22 -2.40 5.91
N LEU A 136 19.08 -2.51 6.60
CA LEU A 136 17.76 -2.53 5.96
C LEU A 136 17.41 -1.17 5.35
N LEU A 137 17.64 -0.08 6.09
CA LEU A 137 17.41 1.27 5.57
C LEU A 137 18.37 1.61 4.41
N GLY A 138 19.62 1.17 4.44
CA GLY A 138 20.57 1.41 3.35
C GLY A 138 20.24 0.61 2.07
N ARG A 139 19.70 -0.60 2.20
CA ARG A 139 19.37 -1.46 1.04
C ARG A 139 18.07 -1.03 0.35
N PHE A 140 17.05 -0.71 1.12
CA PHE A 140 15.72 -0.43 0.60
C PHE A 140 15.46 1.05 0.35
N PHE A 141 16.44 1.92 0.60
CA PHE A 141 16.15 3.34 0.64
C PHE A 141 17.34 4.28 0.35
N GLY A 142 17.08 5.21 -0.58
CA GLY A 142 17.54 6.60 -0.48
C GLY A 142 16.54 7.43 0.34
N LEU A 143 16.25 7.00 1.57
CA LEU A 143 15.51 7.77 2.58
C LEU A 143 16.49 8.52 3.46
#